data_AF-A0A132A8D3-F1
#
_entry.id   AF-A0A132A8D3-F1
#
_cell.length_a   1.000
_cell.length_b   1.000
_cell.length_c   1.000
_cell.angle_alpha   90.00
_cell.angle_beta   90.00
_cell.angle_gamma   90.00
#
_symmetry.space_group_name_H-M   'P 1'
#
loop_
_entity.id
_entity.type
_entity.pdbx_description
1 polymer ?
#
loop_
_entity_poly.entity_id
_entity_poly.type
_entity_poly.pdbx_seq_one_letter_code
_entity_poly.pdbx_strand_id
1 'polypeptide(L)'
;MKFFLSQEFLLYFLIIFHVTKAATHWIVTEDGKIHTQEDSMFQMRLPYDLMSFLQQEKRADMFQQIKTQLLVQKEEIESDSLN
;
A
#
# COMPACT_ATOMS: atom_id res chain seq x y z
N MET A 1 -35.12 -25.10 2.75
CA MET A 1 -33.67 -25.01 2.49
C MET A 1 -33.27 -23.85 1.55
N LYS A 2 -34.08 -22.78 1.38
CA LYS A 2 -33.65 -21.53 0.71
C LYS A 2 -33.37 -20.40 1.72
N PHE A 3 -34.09 -20.43 2.84
CA PHE A 3 -33.98 -19.47 3.94
C PHE A 3 -32.64 -19.51 4.68
N PHE A 4 -32.04 -20.70 4.82
CA PHE A 4 -30.71 -20.86 5.42
C PHE A 4 -29.60 -20.29 4.52
N LEU A 5 -29.65 -20.56 3.21
CA LEU A 5 -28.69 -19.99 2.25
C LEU A 5 -28.72 -18.45 2.23
N SER A 6 -29.91 -17.84 2.39
CA SER A 6 -30.03 -16.38 2.49
C SER A 6 -29.48 -15.80 3.79
N GLN A 7 -29.53 -16.54 4.91
CA GLN A 7 -28.98 -16.09 6.18
C GLN A 7 -27.45 -16.13 6.17
N GLU A 8 -26.85 -17.19 5.64
CA GLU A 8 -25.40 -17.29 5.47
C GLU A 8 -24.87 -16.16 4.57
N PHE A 9 -25.56 -15.89 3.45
CA PHE A 9 -25.20 -14.80 2.54
C PHE A 9 -25.24 -13.43 3.24
N LEU A 10 -26.27 -13.19 4.04
CA LEU A 10 -26.43 -11.94 4.79
C LEU A 10 -25.33 -11.79 5.86
N LEU A 11 -24.95 -12.89 6.51
CA LEU A 11 -23.85 -12.91 7.47
C LEU A 11 -22.51 -12.60 6.81
N TYR A 12 -22.22 -13.24 5.66
CA TYR A 12 -21.03 -12.94 4.86
C TYR A 12 -20.99 -11.48 4.42
N PHE A 13 -22.12 -10.93 3.96
CA PHE A 13 -22.21 -9.53 3.59
C PHE A 13 -21.92 -8.58 4.76
N LEU A 14 -22.47 -8.88 5.95
CA LEU A 14 -22.20 -8.10 7.17
C LEU A 14 -20.74 -8.19 7.62
N ILE A 15 -20.10 -9.37 7.50
CA ILE A 15 -18.68 -9.55 7.82
C ILE A 15 -17.81 -8.74 6.87
N ILE A 16 -18.08 -8.82 5.56
CA ILE A 16 -17.35 -8.03 4.56
C ILE A 16 -17.51 -6.54 4.88
N PHE A 17 -18.74 -6.07 5.09
CA PHE A 17 -19.02 -4.67 5.41
C PHE A 17 -18.32 -4.18 6.68
N HIS A 18 -18.25 -5.03 7.72
CA HIS A 18 -17.59 -4.70 8.99
C HIS A 18 -16.06 -4.68 8.87
N VAL A 19 -15.48 -5.60 8.09
CA VAL A 19 -14.03 -5.68 7.84
C VAL A 19 -13.58 -4.59 6.87
N THR A 20 -14.42 -4.23 5.89
CA THR A 20 -14.20 -3.09 5.02
C THR A 20 -14.49 -1.81 5.80
N LYS A 21 -13.53 -1.38 6.61
CA LYS A 21 -13.41 0.04 6.97
C LYS A 21 -13.27 0.78 5.65
N ALA A 22 -14.33 1.46 5.22
CA ALA A 22 -14.34 2.29 4.02
C ALA A 22 -13.05 3.11 4.01
N ALA A 23 -12.27 2.99 2.93
CA ALA A 23 -10.94 3.56 2.85
C ALA A 23 -10.95 5.00 3.39
N THR A 24 -10.11 5.26 4.38
CA THR A 24 -9.95 6.54 5.11
C THR A 24 -9.45 7.69 4.22
N HIS A 25 -9.59 7.55 2.91
CA HIS A 25 -9.03 8.43 1.91
C HIS A 25 -9.99 9.56 1.51
N TRP A 26 -11.23 9.53 1.99
CA TRP A 26 -12.23 10.57 1.77
C TRP A 26 -12.39 11.42 3.03
N ILE A 27 -12.17 12.72 2.89
CA ILE A 27 -12.36 13.71 3.96
C ILE A 27 -13.52 14.61 3.57
N VAL A 28 -14.43 14.84 4.52
CA VAL A 28 -15.51 15.83 4.38
C VAL A 28 -14.99 17.16 4.91
N THR A 29 -14.96 18.18 4.05
CA THR A 29 -14.60 19.54 4.46
C THR A 29 -15.76 20.20 5.20
N GLU A 30 -15.50 21.29 5.94
CA GLU A 30 -16.52 22.04 6.69
C GLU A 30 -17.68 22.54 5.80
N ASP A 31 -17.40 22.75 4.51
CA ASP A 31 -18.38 23.09 3.46
C ASP A 31 -19.22 21.89 2.97
N GLY A 32 -19.05 20.70 3.55
CA GLY A 32 -19.77 19.49 3.19
C GLY A 32 -19.31 18.84 1.88
N LYS A 33 -18.16 19.24 1.32
CA LYS A 33 -17.60 18.64 0.11
C LYS A 33 -16.74 17.43 0.45
N ILE A 34 -16.88 16.38 -0.36
CA ILE A 34 -16.07 15.17 -0.24
C ILE A 34 -14.84 15.34 -1.11
N HIS A 35 -13.67 15.36 -0.49
CA HIS A 35 -12.37 15.43 -1.18
C HIS A 35 -11.53 14.18 -0.89
N THR A 36 -10.71 13.79 -1.85
CA THR A 36 -9.62 12.85 -1.59
C THR A 36 -8.60 13.52 -0.67
N GLN A 37 -7.98 12.76 0.22
CA GLN A 37 -6.95 13.31 1.11
C GLN A 37 -5.76 13.81 0.28
N GLU A 38 -5.64 15.14 0.18
CA GLU A 38 -4.64 15.88 -0.62
C GLU A 38 -3.17 15.62 -0.18
N ASP A 39 -2.97 14.99 0.97
CA ASP A 39 -1.65 14.64 1.53
C ASP A 39 -1.41 13.12 1.62
N SER A 40 -2.22 12.31 0.94
CA SER A 40 -1.97 10.87 0.90
C SER A 40 -0.80 10.54 -0.02
N MET A 41 0.09 9.66 0.45
CA MET A 41 1.15 9.06 -0.38
C MET A 41 0.61 8.30 -1.61
N PHE A 42 -0.69 8.02 -1.65
CA PHE A 42 -1.38 7.34 -2.75
C PHE A 42 -2.15 8.30 -3.67
N GLN A 43 -2.00 9.61 -3.51
CA GLN A 43 -2.68 10.56 -4.39
C GLN A 43 -2.07 10.49 -5.79
N MET A 44 -2.89 10.10 -6.77
CA MET A 44 -2.53 10.06 -8.19
C MET A 44 -3.04 11.34 -8.87
N ARG A 45 -2.20 12.39 -8.92
CA ARG A 45 -2.55 13.67 -9.57
C ARG A 45 -2.24 13.64 -11.07
N LEU A 46 -1.24 12.85 -11.47
CA LEU A 46 -0.74 12.77 -12.83
C LEU A 46 -1.13 11.43 -13.47
N PRO A 47 -1.35 11.39 -14.79
CA PRO A 47 -1.80 10.17 -15.48
C PRO A 47 -0.80 9.00 -15.39
N TYR A 48 0.47 9.27 -15.09
CA TYR A 48 1.53 8.27 -14.92
C TYR A 48 1.77 7.86 -13.45
N ASP A 49 1.04 8.43 -12.49
CA ASP A 49 1.17 8.07 -11.07
C ASP A 49 0.67 6.66 -10.80
N LEU A 50 -0.34 6.19 -11.54
CA LEU A 50 -0.80 4.79 -11.46
C LEU A 50 0.30 3.82 -11.88
N MET A 51 1.00 4.09 -12.98
CA MET A 51 2.11 3.25 -13.43
C MET A 51 3.26 3.28 -12.41
N SER A 52 3.55 4.48 -11.88
CA SER A 52 4.53 4.65 -10.82
C SER A 52 4.16 3.82 -9.59
N PHE A 53 2.90 3.86 -9.17
CA PHE A 53 2.36 3.06 -8.07
C PHE A 53 2.52 1.56 -8.30
N LEU A 54 2.13 1.06 -9.47
CA LEU A 54 2.27 -0.36 -9.83
C LEU A 54 3.74 -0.83 -9.88
N GLN A 55 4.69 0.08 -10.11
CA GLN A 55 6.12 -0.22 -10.13
C GLN A 55 6.81 -0.06 -8.76
N GLN A 56 6.09 0.31 -7.70
CA GLN A 56 6.68 0.55 -6.38
C GLN A 56 7.31 -0.71 -5.78
N GLU A 57 6.64 -1.85 -5.89
CA GLU A 57 7.13 -3.13 -5.37
C GLU A 57 8.47 -3.51 -6.02
N LYS A 58 8.53 -3.48 -7.35
CA LYS A 58 9.76 -3.75 -8.10
C LYS A 58 10.91 -2.79 -7.74
N ARG A 59 10.60 -1.51 -7.46
CA ARG A 59 11.60 -0.53 -6.99
C ARG A 59 12.10 -0.85 -5.59
N ALA A 60 11.23 -1.30 -4.69
CA ALA A 60 11.61 -1.72 -3.34
C ALA A 60 12.55 -2.93 -3.38
N ASP A 61 12.23 -3.93 -4.21
CA ASP A 61 13.06 -5.12 -4.39
C ASP A 61 14.45 -4.77 -4.91
N MET A 62 14.51 -3.91 -5.94
CA MET A 62 15.78 -3.43 -6.50
C MET A 62 16.61 -2.67 -5.45
N PHE A 63 15.96 -1.82 -4.64
CA PHE A 63 16.64 -1.09 -3.57
C PHE A 63 17.22 -2.04 -2.52
N GLN A 64 16.49 -3.11 -2.17
CA GLN A 64 16.98 -4.13 -1.25
C GLN A 64 18.19 -4.87 -1.82
N GLN A 65 18.18 -5.23 -3.10
CA GLN A 65 19.32 -5.88 -3.75
C GLN A 65 20.58 -4.99 -3.74
N ILE A 66 20.42 -3.71 -4.12
CA ILE A 66 21.50 -2.72 -4.11
C ILE A 66 22.05 -2.55 -2.69
N LYS A 67 21.16 -2.44 -1.68
CA LYS A 67 21.57 -2.33 -0.27
C LYS A 67 22.43 -3.51 0.16
N THR A 68 22.03 -4.73 -0.18
CA THR A 68 22.80 -5.93 0.18
C THR A 68 24.19 -5.91 -0.48
N GLN A 69 24.26 -5.55 -1.76
CA GLN A 69 25.55 -5.43 -2.47
C GLN A 69 26.47 -4.40 -1.83
N LEU A 70 25.94 -3.24 -1.44
CA LEU A 70 26.71 -2.19 -0.77
C LEU A 70 27.21 -2.62 0.62
N LEU A 71 26.42 -3.41 1.37
CA LEU A 71 26.87 -3.94 2.66
C LEU A 71 28.02 -4.92 2.49
N VAL A 72 27.95 -5.82 1.49
CA VAL A 72 29.04 -6.75 1.19
C VAL A 72 30.32 -5.99 0.79
N GLN A 73 30.21 -5.01 -0.12
CA GLN A 73 31.36 -4.18 -0.51
C GLN A 73 31.96 -3.42 0.67
N LYS A 74 31.11 -2.94 1.58
CA LYS A 74 31.58 -2.25 2.79
C LYS A 74 32.40 -3.20 3.68
N GLU A 75 31.91 -4.42 3.92
CA GLU A 75 32.62 -5.42 4.73
C GLU A 75 33.97 -5.81 4.10
N GLU A 76 34.02 -5.98 2.78
CA GLU A 76 35.26 -6.24 2.03
C GLU A 76 36.28 -5.12 2.27
N ILE A 77 35.88 -3.86 2.09
CA ILE A 77 36.74 -2.68 2.31
C ILE A 77 37.19 -2.59 3.77
N GLU A 78 36.31 -2.82 4.73
CA GLU A 78 36.67 -2.81 6.16
C GLU A 78 37.69 -3.91 6.48
N SER A 79 37.53 -5.11 5.91
CA SER A 79 38.46 -6.23 6.11
C SER A 79 39.83 -6.01 5.47
N ASP A 80 39.87 -5.41 4.27
CA ASP A 80 41.12 -5.05 3.59
C ASP A 80 41.87 -3.92 4.32
N SER A 81 41.15 -3.00 4.96
CA SER A 81 41.74 -1.89 5.72
C SER A 81 42.36 -2.31 7.06
N LEU A 82 42.08 -3.53 7.52
CA LEU A 82 42.56 -4.10 8.80
C LEU A 82 43.73 -5.09 8.63
N ASN A 83 44.17 -5.37 7.39
CA ASN A 83 45.39 -6.12 7.05
C ASN A 83 46.54 -5.18 6.68
#